data_AF-A0A6P0VU23-F1
#
_entry.id   AF-A0A6P0VU23-F1
#
_cell.length_a   1.000
_cell.length_b   1.000
_cell.length_c   1.000
_cell.angle_alpha   90.00
_cell.angle_beta   90.00
_cell.angle_gamma   90.00
#
_symmetry.space_group_name_H-M   'P 1'
#
loop_
_entity.id
_entity.type
_entity.pdbx_description
1 polymer ?
#
loop_
_entity_poly.entity_id
_entity_poly.type
_entity_poly.pdbx_seq_one_letter_code
_entity_poly.pdbx_strand_id
1 'polypeptide(L)'
;IANDIARWCWDNLQVPLSVKGYQKRSDGAVDVGYGYSHSTPVEALLRDLQRYSENIARSLGIHKIVTVRKLEIADLLVLSFRREPAIKEDDLKRLLTPIDKLATQVIREMSRKGTVRIMGATGDGKGVCARYLLSRIVTTLSWYIRLHDPQHGSEQDHWDIPKVSKSGTELKQALKKITSQMKDREVTKIHSPVTLDILDEIDTQLEKEDKKQFLNLISRIRHLGMKLILIGQNPKVGRAGFEWSDMAQMIAFYQGSCALDAIKKNPALELKKDILLKQYNEISSVFEAKNEWLDDNKKHYFGLCVIPGKNPQWYELPVADEIEIDGKLTVIGESFEVTVSNSQFVEGQNSAKAPPSVVAQSRQAPKTAKTETITQQWLTVNTAPPSVIPYVGGNTKSRHTAKTICKKHPNVELSQRKDGRYYCPGCKKRLRKDELAVEDII
;
A
#
# COMPACT_ATOMS: atom_id res chain seq x y z
N ILE A 1 4.74 20.91 38.01
CA ILE A 1 5.67 19.84 38.43
C ILE A 1 7.05 20.40 38.81
N ALA A 2 7.86 20.96 37.90
CA ALA A 2 9.21 21.43 38.22
C ALA A 2 9.28 22.40 39.43
N ASN A 3 8.42 23.42 39.46
CA ASN A 3 8.30 24.34 40.60
C ASN A 3 7.71 23.68 41.85
N ASP A 4 6.90 22.62 41.69
CA ASP A 4 6.25 21.93 42.81
C ASP A 4 7.20 20.95 43.50
N ILE A 5 8.17 20.39 42.76
CA ILE A 5 9.33 19.70 43.34
C ILE A 5 10.15 20.70 44.17
N ALA A 6 10.44 21.90 43.66
CA ALA A 6 11.17 22.92 44.40
C ALA A 6 10.43 23.35 45.68
N ARG A 7 9.11 23.58 45.61
CA ARG A 7 8.25 23.83 46.79
C ARG A 7 8.31 22.66 47.78
N TRP A 8 8.12 21.43 47.31
CA TRP A 8 8.20 20.25 48.17
C TRP A 8 9.54 20.17 48.91
N CYS A 9 10.65 20.45 48.24
CA CYS A 9 11.99 20.45 48.84
C CYS A 9 12.17 21.59 49.86
N TRP A 10 11.58 22.75 49.61
CA TRP A 10 11.54 23.83 50.59
C TRP A 10 10.72 23.42 51.82
N ASP A 11 9.47 23.01 51.62
CA ASP A 11 8.52 22.72 52.71
C ASP A 11 8.99 21.55 53.59
N ASN A 12 9.58 20.50 53.00
CA ASN A 12 9.93 19.26 53.70
C ASN A 12 11.41 19.14 54.09
N LEU A 13 12.33 19.77 53.35
CA LEU A 13 13.78 19.67 53.57
C LEU A 13 14.45 21.01 53.93
N GLN A 14 13.72 22.13 53.86
CA GLN A 14 14.25 23.49 53.99
C GLN A 14 15.36 23.79 52.96
N VAL A 15 15.32 23.12 51.80
CA VAL A 15 16.28 23.29 50.70
C VAL A 15 15.71 24.26 49.66
N PRO A 16 16.30 25.46 49.48
CA PRO A 16 15.90 26.36 48.41
C PRO A 16 16.45 25.87 47.06
N LEU A 17 15.54 25.44 46.18
CA LEU A 17 15.84 25.10 44.78
C LEU A 17 15.21 26.13 43.83
N SER A 18 15.98 26.57 42.83
CA SER A 18 15.54 27.51 41.79
C SER A 18 15.53 26.79 40.44
N VAL A 19 14.36 26.59 39.82
CA VAL A 19 14.26 26.02 38.47
C VAL A 19 14.99 26.93 37.48
N LYS A 20 15.96 26.39 36.74
CA LYS A 20 16.73 27.10 35.70
C LYS A 20 16.32 26.71 34.28
N GLY A 21 15.76 25.52 34.11
CA GLY A 21 15.27 25.04 32.82
C GLY A 21 14.77 23.60 32.92
N TYR A 22 14.17 23.11 31.84
CA TYR A 22 13.81 21.70 31.71
C TYR A 22 13.94 21.26 30.25
N GLN A 23 14.18 19.97 30.04
CA GLN A 23 14.22 19.32 28.75
C GLN A 23 13.39 18.03 28.84
N LYS A 24 12.40 17.88 27.96
CA LYS A 24 11.77 16.58 27.75
C LYS A 24 12.74 15.73 26.92
N ARG A 25 13.16 14.59 27.47
CA ARG A 25 13.90 13.57 26.74
C ARG A 25 12.94 12.79 25.83
N SER A 26 13.43 12.36 24.69
CA SER A 26 12.66 11.56 23.74
C SER A 26 12.12 10.25 24.33
N ASP A 27 12.85 9.62 25.25
CA ASP A 27 12.42 8.44 26.02
C ASP A 27 11.19 8.68 26.92
N GLY A 28 10.71 9.92 27.04
CA GLY A 28 9.55 10.34 27.84
C GLY A 28 9.90 10.78 29.26
N ALA A 29 11.17 10.77 29.67
CA ALA A 29 11.61 11.43 30.89
C ALA A 29 11.68 12.96 30.70
N VAL A 30 11.70 13.69 31.81
CA VAL A 30 11.88 15.15 31.85
C VAL A 30 13.03 15.44 32.80
N ASP A 31 14.13 15.94 32.26
CA ASP A 31 15.26 16.46 33.03
C ASP A 31 14.95 17.91 33.41
N VAL A 32 15.05 18.24 34.70
CA VAL A 32 14.88 19.61 35.22
C VAL A 32 16.18 20.03 35.89
N GLY A 33 16.70 21.19 35.47
CA GLY A 33 17.85 21.82 36.09
C GLY A 33 17.43 22.75 37.22
N TYR A 34 18.02 22.53 38.40
CA TYR A 34 17.85 23.34 39.60
C TYR A 34 19.18 24.00 39.99
N GLY A 35 19.18 25.32 40.14
CA GLY A 35 20.20 26.00 40.93
C GLY A 35 19.91 25.81 42.42
N TYR A 36 20.95 25.66 43.22
CA TYR A 36 20.90 25.44 44.66
C TYR A 36 21.83 26.42 45.38
N SER A 37 21.69 26.56 46.70
CA SER A 37 22.59 27.44 47.48
C SER A 37 23.97 26.80 47.69
N HIS A 38 25.04 27.54 47.43
CA HIS A 38 26.41 27.12 47.76
C HIS A 38 26.67 26.93 49.27
N SER A 39 25.77 27.44 50.14
CA SER A 39 25.82 27.18 51.58
C SER A 39 25.50 25.74 51.97
N THR A 40 24.94 24.94 51.05
CA THR A 40 24.54 23.55 51.31
C THR A 40 25.37 22.61 50.45
N PRO A 41 26.08 21.61 51.04
CA PRO A 41 26.86 20.64 50.28
C PRO A 41 26.00 19.89 49.26
N VAL A 42 26.42 19.89 47.99
CA VAL A 42 25.63 19.29 46.90
C VAL A 42 25.47 17.78 47.08
N GLU A 43 26.42 17.11 47.71
CA GLU A 43 26.35 15.69 48.07
C GLU A 43 25.25 15.41 49.11
N ALA A 44 24.96 16.36 50.00
CA ALA A 44 23.82 16.26 50.90
C ALA A 44 22.49 16.39 50.12
N LEU A 45 22.39 17.40 49.25
CA LEU A 45 21.23 17.60 48.38
C LEU A 45 20.93 16.38 47.50
N LEU A 46 21.97 15.77 46.90
CA LEU A 46 21.82 14.55 46.10
C LEU A 46 21.32 13.38 46.95
N ARG A 47 21.89 13.15 48.15
CA ARG A 47 21.44 12.09 49.06
C ARG A 47 19.99 12.29 49.50
N ASP A 48 19.60 13.50 49.87
CA ASP A 48 18.24 13.78 50.34
C ASP A 48 17.21 13.63 49.21
N LEU A 49 17.48 14.19 48.03
CA LEU A 49 16.58 14.04 46.87
C LEU A 49 16.48 12.59 46.39
N GLN A 50 17.54 11.79 46.52
CA GLN A 50 17.49 10.34 46.26
C GLN A 50 16.67 9.61 47.34
N ARG A 51 16.90 9.92 48.62
CA ARG A 51 16.20 9.32 49.76
C ARG A 51 14.69 9.60 49.75
N TYR A 52 14.29 10.80 49.36
CA TYR A 52 12.89 11.24 49.34
C TYR A 52 12.24 11.09 47.96
N SER A 53 12.91 10.46 46.99
CA SER A 53 12.47 10.37 45.59
C SER A 53 11.07 9.78 45.42
N GLU A 54 10.72 8.73 46.17
CA GLU A 54 9.38 8.12 46.14
C GLU A 54 8.30 9.03 46.76
N ASN A 55 8.64 9.78 47.82
CA ASN A 55 7.70 10.69 48.48
C ASN A 55 7.38 11.89 47.59
N ILE A 56 8.41 12.47 46.93
CA ILE A 56 8.24 13.51 45.91
C ILE A 56 7.38 12.96 44.77
N ALA A 57 7.68 11.75 44.28
CA ALA A 57 6.95 11.15 43.16
C ALA A 57 5.45 10.96 43.47
N ARG A 58 5.15 10.36 44.63
CA ARG A 58 3.79 10.14 45.13
C ARG A 58 3.04 11.45 45.39
N SER A 59 3.69 12.43 46.01
CA SER A 59 3.09 13.73 46.33
C SER A 59 2.71 14.56 45.09
N LEU A 60 3.37 14.33 43.95
CA LEU A 60 3.19 15.13 42.73
C LEU A 60 2.48 14.36 41.60
N GLY A 61 2.03 13.13 41.86
CA GLY A 61 1.36 12.30 40.85
C GLY A 61 2.25 11.98 39.65
N ILE A 62 3.56 11.85 39.85
CA ILE A 62 4.52 11.44 38.81
C ILE A 62 4.95 9.99 39.06
N HIS A 63 5.07 9.20 37.99
CA HIS A 63 5.35 7.77 38.10
C HIS A 63 6.64 7.45 38.87
N LYS A 64 7.76 8.13 38.56
CA LYS A 64 8.99 8.05 39.36
C LYS A 64 9.96 9.18 39.06
N ILE A 65 10.86 9.46 40.00
CA ILE A 65 12.15 10.11 39.70
C ILE A 65 13.09 9.03 39.16
N VAL A 66 13.80 9.34 38.07
CA VAL A 66 14.67 8.42 37.33
C VAL A 66 16.12 8.57 37.77
N THR A 67 16.62 9.81 37.88
CA THR A 67 17.98 10.11 38.35
C THR A 67 18.01 11.46 39.07
N VAL A 68 18.90 11.61 40.05
CA VAL A 68 19.30 12.91 40.59
C VAL A 68 20.83 12.99 40.52
N ARG A 69 21.38 13.99 39.83
CA ARG A 69 22.83 14.15 39.58
C ARG A 69 23.23 15.63 39.61
N LYS A 70 24.49 15.93 39.95
CA LYS A 70 25.07 17.24 39.62
C LYS A 70 25.44 17.25 38.13
N LEU A 71 25.31 18.38 37.45
CA LEU A 71 25.91 18.58 36.13
C LEU A 71 27.41 18.91 36.31
N GLU A 72 28.29 18.27 35.55
CA GLU A 72 29.75 18.44 35.73
C GLU A 72 30.23 19.83 35.31
N ILE A 73 29.62 20.39 34.25
CA ILE A 73 30.03 21.64 33.61
C ILE A 73 29.36 22.91 34.17
N ALA A 74 28.48 22.79 35.17
CA ALA A 74 27.81 23.93 35.81
C ALA A 74 27.30 23.57 37.21
N ASP A 75 27.15 24.56 38.10
CA ASP A 75 26.52 24.38 39.41
C ASP A 75 24.98 24.26 39.29
N LEU A 76 24.57 23.17 38.67
CA LEU A 76 23.18 22.75 38.46
C LEU A 76 23.00 21.33 38.97
N LEU A 77 21.92 21.13 39.72
CA LEU A 77 21.41 19.82 40.08
C LEU A 77 20.35 19.43 39.05
N VAL A 78 20.54 18.30 38.37
CA VAL A 78 19.61 17.76 37.38
C VAL A 78 18.81 16.62 38.00
N LEU A 79 17.50 16.82 38.10
CA LEU A 79 16.55 15.80 38.52
C LEU A 79 15.73 15.39 37.30
N SER A 80 15.85 14.12 36.92
CA SER A 80 15.11 13.50 35.82
C SER A 80 13.91 12.75 36.38
N PHE A 81 12.71 12.97 35.85
CA PHE A 81 11.50 12.27 36.29
C PHE A 81 10.64 11.81 35.12
N ARG A 82 9.72 10.88 35.39
CA ARG A 82 8.72 10.38 34.43
C ARG A 82 7.32 10.55 34.98
N ARG A 83 6.39 11.03 34.15
CA ARG A 83 4.96 11.07 34.47
C ARG A 83 4.29 9.70 34.31
N GLU A 84 4.76 8.93 33.33
CA GLU A 84 4.22 7.63 32.93
C GLU A 84 5.33 6.55 32.96
N PRO A 85 4.98 5.25 33.11
CA PRO A 85 5.96 4.17 33.05
C PRO A 85 6.71 4.15 31.73
N ALA A 86 7.99 3.77 31.78
CA ALA A 86 8.74 3.49 30.57
C ALA A 86 8.16 2.24 29.87
N ILE A 87 7.78 2.38 28.61
CA ILE A 87 7.35 1.24 27.78
C ILE A 87 8.57 0.34 27.59
N LYS A 88 8.45 -0.94 27.99
CA LYS A 88 9.50 -1.92 27.75
C LYS A 88 9.48 -2.29 26.27
N GLU A 89 10.65 -2.47 25.66
CA GLU A 89 10.72 -2.84 24.24
C GLU A 89 10.03 -4.19 23.95
N ASP A 90 10.00 -5.11 24.92
CA ASP A 90 9.25 -6.37 24.79
C ASP A 90 7.73 -6.18 24.76
N ASP A 91 7.21 -5.13 25.40
CA ASP A 91 5.78 -4.78 25.32
C ASP A 91 5.45 -4.15 23.97
N LEU A 92 6.37 -3.35 23.40
CA LEU A 92 6.28 -2.85 22.02
C LEU A 92 6.29 -4.02 21.01
N LYS A 93 7.22 -4.98 21.15
CA LYS A 93 7.31 -6.18 20.29
C LYS A 93 6.03 -7.04 20.31
N ARG A 94 5.20 -6.95 21.35
CA ARG A 94 3.88 -7.62 21.44
C ARG A 94 2.78 -6.87 20.67
N LEU A 95 2.90 -5.55 20.50
CA LEU A 95 1.97 -4.74 19.71
C LEU A 95 2.23 -4.84 18.20
N LEU A 96 3.51 -4.96 17.82
CA LEU A 96 3.95 -4.99 16.43
C LEU A 96 3.81 -6.38 15.80
N THR A 97 3.22 -6.46 14.62
CA THR A 97 3.29 -7.65 13.76
C THR A 97 4.64 -7.66 13.05
N PRO A 98 5.41 -8.77 13.08
CA PRO A 98 6.63 -8.92 12.29
C PRO A 98 6.37 -8.68 10.79
N ILE A 99 7.21 -7.85 10.18
CA ILE A 99 6.94 -7.27 8.87
C ILE A 99 6.90 -8.31 7.74
N ASP A 100 7.73 -9.36 7.77
CA ASP A 100 7.68 -10.48 6.79
C ASP A 100 6.36 -11.25 6.86
N LYS A 101 5.82 -11.45 8.07
CA LYS A 101 4.52 -12.10 8.29
C LYS A 101 3.39 -11.25 7.73
N LEU A 102 3.48 -9.92 7.91
CA LEU A 102 2.53 -8.98 7.35
C LEU A 102 2.62 -8.93 5.82
N ALA A 103 3.80 -8.82 5.23
CA ALA A 103 4.00 -8.81 3.78
C ALA A 103 3.52 -10.11 3.12
N THR A 104 3.84 -11.28 3.68
CA THR A 104 3.32 -12.57 3.23
C THR A 104 1.79 -12.60 3.22
N GLN A 105 1.16 -12.06 4.28
CA GLN A 105 -0.29 -11.92 4.35
C GLN A 105 -0.82 -10.96 3.28
N VAL A 106 -0.19 -9.80 3.10
CA VAL A 106 -0.60 -8.77 2.13
C VAL A 106 -0.51 -9.29 0.71
N ILE A 107 0.60 -9.92 0.32
CA ILE A 107 0.81 -10.54 -0.99
C ILE A 107 -0.30 -11.56 -1.29
N ARG A 108 -0.65 -12.42 -0.33
CA ARG A 108 -1.78 -13.36 -0.47
C ARG A 108 -3.13 -12.66 -0.66
N GLU A 109 -3.38 -11.55 0.05
CA GLU A 109 -4.61 -10.78 -0.12
C GLU A 109 -4.61 -9.90 -1.38
N MET A 110 -3.46 -9.53 -1.97
CA MET A 110 -3.38 -8.83 -3.27
C MET A 110 -3.99 -9.66 -4.40
N SER A 111 -3.83 -10.99 -4.36
CA SER A 111 -4.55 -11.91 -5.26
C SER A 111 -6.07 -11.74 -5.18
N ARG A 112 -6.62 -11.41 -4.00
CA ARG A 112 -8.06 -11.24 -3.75
C ARG A 112 -8.57 -9.80 -3.84
N LYS A 113 -7.75 -8.79 -3.59
CA LYS A 113 -8.17 -7.38 -3.54
C LYS A 113 -7.82 -6.60 -4.81
N GLY A 114 -6.67 -6.88 -5.43
CA GLY A 114 -6.16 -6.17 -6.61
C GLY A 114 -5.25 -4.99 -6.26
N THR A 115 -5.66 -4.16 -5.29
CA THR A 115 -4.98 -2.89 -4.98
C THR A 115 -4.43 -2.85 -3.55
N VAL A 116 -3.19 -2.38 -3.42
CA VAL A 116 -2.60 -1.85 -2.18
C VAL A 116 -2.51 -0.34 -2.29
N ARG A 117 -2.70 0.35 -1.17
CA ARG A 117 -2.58 1.81 -1.04
C ARG A 117 -1.69 2.13 0.16
N ILE A 118 -0.57 2.81 -0.09
CA ILE A 118 0.41 3.24 0.92
C ILE A 118 0.27 4.76 1.08
N MET A 119 0.12 5.22 2.33
CA MET A 119 -0.13 6.63 2.67
C MET A 119 0.80 7.05 3.80
N GLY A 120 1.47 8.19 3.64
CA GLY A 120 2.35 8.78 4.65
C GLY A 120 2.74 10.20 4.24
N ALA A 121 3.00 11.09 5.20
CA ALA A 121 3.57 12.39 4.88
C ALA A 121 4.98 12.24 4.28
N THR A 122 5.53 13.33 3.73
CA THR A 122 6.96 13.38 3.39
C THR A 122 7.79 13.11 4.66
N GLY A 123 8.70 12.15 4.58
CA GLY A 123 9.46 11.68 5.75
C GLY A 123 8.81 10.58 6.59
N ASP A 124 7.53 10.22 6.41
CA ASP A 124 6.88 9.13 7.19
C ASP A 124 7.28 7.70 6.71
N GLY A 125 8.28 7.53 5.85
CA GLY A 125 8.72 6.20 5.38
C GLY A 125 7.84 5.54 4.30
N LYS A 126 7.03 6.33 3.55
CA LYS A 126 6.14 5.81 2.50
C LYS A 126 6.88 5.02 1.39
N GLY A 127 8.04 5.52 0.95
CA GLY A 127 8.92 4.86 -0.02
C GLY A 127 9.56 3.59 0.53
N VAL A 128 10.02 3.62 1.80
CA VAL A 128 10.59 2.46 2.51
C VAL A 128 9.59 1.30 2.56
N CYS A 129 8.33 1.58 2.91
CA CYS A 129 7.27 0.57 2.89
C CYS A 129 7.03 -0.02 1.49
N ALA A 130 7.09 0.82 0.45
CA ALA A 130 6.85 0.40 -0.92
C ALA A 130 8.00 -0.43 -1.49
N ARG A 131 9.26 -0.01 -1.26
CA ARG A 131 10.48 -0.79 -1.55
C ARG A 131 10.45 -2.16 -0.85
N TYR A 132 10.14 -2.18 0.45
CA TYR A 132 10.10 -3.45 1.20
C TYR A 132 8.99 -4.39 0.68
N LEU A 133 7.79 -3.88 0.43
CA LEU A 133 6.73 -4.71 -0.14
C LEU A 133 7.11 -5.22 -1.54
N LEU A 134 7.80 -4.40 -2.34
CA LEU A 134 8.32 -4.79 -3.65
C LEU A 134 9.38 -5.90 -3.54
N SER A 135 10.38 -5.78 -2.65
CA SER A 135 11.41 -6.81 -2.45
C SER A 135 10.77 -8.17 -2.11
N ARG A 136 9.76 -8.18 -1.24
CA ARG A 136 8.98 -9.38 -0.90
C ARG A 136 8.13 -9.90 -2.06
N ILE A 137 7.62 -9.04 -2.95
CA ILE A 137 6.89 -9.47 -4.15
C ILE A 137 7.84 -10.13 -5.15
N VAL A 138 8.95 -9.49 -5.53
CA VAL A 138 9.85 -10.02 -6.58
C VAL A 138 10.48 -11.35 -6.20
N THR A 139 10.82 -11.54 -4.92
CA THR A 139 11.37 -12.80 -4.40
C THR A 139 10.36 -13.95 -4.35
N THR A 140 9.05 -13.65 -4.43
CA THR A 140 7.97 -14.63 -4.22
C THR A 140 7.14 -14.87 -5.49
N LEU A 141 7.13 -13.94 -6.46
CA LEU A 141 6.16 -13.90 -7.55
C LEU A 141 6.77 -13.42 -8.87
N SER A 142 6.54 -14.19 -9.94
CA SER A 142 6.91 -13.83 -11.31
C SER A 142 5.87 -12.91 -11.98
N TRP A 143 5.58 -11.76 -11.36
CA TRP A 143 4.70 -10.73 -11.94
C TRP A 143 5.52 -9.74 -12.76
N TYR A 144 5.00 -9.26 -13.90
CA TYR A 144 5.63 -8.18 -14.65
C TYR A 144 5.35 -6.84 -13.96
N ILE A 145 6.41 -6.17 -13.50
CA ILE A 145 6.33 -4.99 -12.63
C ILE A 145 6.67 -3.73 -13.44
N ARG A 146 5.87 -2.68 -13.28
CA ARG A 146 6.07 -1.37 -13.91
C ARG A 146 6.07 -0.29 -12.82
N LEU A 147 7.19 0.40 -12.65
CA LEU A 147 7.29 1.55 -11.76
C LEU A 147 7.00 2.85 -12.52
N HIS A 148 6.09 3.65 -12.00
CA HIS A 148 5.73 4.96 -12.50
C HIS A 148 5.98 5.99 -11.39
N ASP A 149 7.09 6.70 -11.51
CA ASP A 149 7.55 7.71 -10.56
C ASP A 149 7.63 9.08 -11.25
N PRO A 150 6.69 9.99 -10.98
CA PRO A 150 6.67 11.32 -11.58
C PRO A 150 7.71 12.29 -10.98
N GLN A 151 8.48 11.87 -9.95
CA GLN A 151 9.53 12.64 -9.27
C GLN A 151 10.94 12.07 -9.55
N HIS A 152 11.09 11.29 -10.62
CA HIS A 152 12.37 10.69 -11.02
C HIS A 152 13.49 11.74 -11.13
N GLY A 153 14.65 11.42 -10.55
CA GLY A 153 15.80 12.32 -10.55
C GLY A 153 15.74 13.44 -9.50
N SER A 154 14.72 13.45 -8.64
CA SER A 154 14.77 14.21 -7.39
C SER A 154 15.71 13.57 -6.37
N GLU A 155 16.15 14.33 -5.38
CA GLU A 155 16.94 13.84 -4.24
C GLU A 155 16.18 12.79 -3.38
N GLN A 156 14.88 12.62 -3.62
CA GLN A 156 13.99 11.66 -2.94
C GLN A 156 13.65 10.44 -3.81
N ASP A 157 14.24 10.32 -5.02
CA ASP A 157 14.16 9.11 -5.85
C ASP A 157 15.08 8.03 -5.25
N HIS A 158 14.53 7.29 -4.29
CA HIS A 158 15.20 6.17 -3.64
C HIS A 158 14.83 4.82 -4.28
N TRP A 159 14.37 4.75 -5.53
CA TRP A 159 13.81 3.49 -6.04
C TRP A 159 14.84 2.48 -6.52
N ASP A 160 16.02 2.91 -6.97
CA ASP A 160 17.15 2.09 -7.45
C ASP A 160 16.82 1.02 -8.53
N ILE A 161 15.65 1.12 -9.17
CA ILE A 161 15.16 0.21 -10.21
C ILE A 161 14.69 0.98 -11.47
N PRO A 162 14.59 0.30 -12.63
CA PRO A 162 14.05 0.89 -13.85
C PRO A 162 12.64 1.49 -13.68
N LYS A 163 12.41 2.61 -14.38
CA LYS A 163 11.16 3.38 -14.35
C LYS A 163 10.57 3.48 -15.73
N VAL A 164 9.31 3.05 -15.85
CA VAL A 164 8.48 3.09 -17.06
C VAL A 164 7.91 4.48 -17.32
N SER A 165 7.70 5.26 -16.27
CA SER A 165 7.27 6.64 -16.36
C SER A 165 8.03 7.47 -15.35
N LYS A 166 8.55 8.59 -15.83
CA LYS A 166 9.51 9.48 -15.15
C LYS A 166 8.96 10.89 -14.96
N SER A 167 7.74 11.15 -15.44
CA SER A 167 7.05 12.44 -15.37
C SER A 167 5.54 12.26 -15.18
N GLY A 168 4.87 13.30 -14.67
CA GLY A 168 3.40 13.30 -14.52
C GLY A 168 2.64 13.10 -15.84
N THR A 169 3.18 13.62 -16.95
CA THR A 169 2.61 13.42 -18.29
C THR A 169 2.71 11.95 -18.73
N GLU A 170 3.86 11.31 -18.54
CA GLU A 170 4.03 9.88 -18.83
C GLU A 170 3.14 9.01 -17.94
N LEU A 171 3.02 9.32 -16.65
CA LEU A 171 2.11 8.64 -15.74
C LEU A 171 0.65 8.75 -16.22
N LYS A 172 0.18 9.92 -16.65
CA LYS A 172 -1.17 10.07 -17.25
C LYS A 172 -1.34 9.24 -18.53
N GLN A 173 -0.31 9.13 -19.36
CA GLN A 173 -0.33 8.24 -20.53
C GLN A 173 -0.33 6.75 -20.13
N ALA A 174 0.44 6.37 -19.10
CA ALA A 174 0.47 5.03 -18.55
C ALA A 174 -0.90 4.64 -17.97
N LEU A 175 -1.58 5.52 -17.23
CA LEU A 175 -2.94 5.27 -16.73
C LEU A 175 -3.94 4.98 -17.86
N LYS A 176 -3.84 5.68 -19.00
CA LYS A 176 -4.64 5.39 -20.19
C LYS A 176 -4.30 4.02 -20.79
N LYS A 177 -3.01 3.67 -20.89
CA LYS A 177 -2.54 2.35 -21.36
C LYS A 177 -2.97 1.21 -20.41
N ILE A 178 -2.84 1.37 -19.09
CA ILE A 178 -3.31 0.42 -18.06
C ILE A 178 -4.83 0.22 -18.16
N THR A 179 -5.58 1.29 -18.33
CA THR A 179 -7.04 1.23 -18.52
C THR A 179 -7.43 0.52 -19.82
N SER A 180 -6.66 0.69 -20.90
CA SER A 180 -6.83 -0.05 -22.15
C SER A 180 -6.48 -1.54 -21.98
N GLN A 181 -5.40 -1.87 -21.26
CA GLN A 181 -5.05 -3.25 -20.91
C GLN A 181 -6.15 -3.93 -20.10
N MET A 182 -6.75 -3.22 -19.12
CA MET A 182 -7.91 -3.72 -18.37
C MET A 182 -9.06 -4.08 -19.31
N LYS A 183 -9.44 -3.18 -20.22
CA LYS A 183 -10.52 -3.42 -21.20
C LYS A 183 -10.23 -4.58 -22.14
N ASP A 184 -9.01 -4.69 -22.67
CA ASP A 184 -8.61 -5.82 -23.52
C ASP A 184 -8.77 -7.14 -22.77
N ARG A 185 -8.23 -7.25 -21.54
CA ARG A 185 -8.34 -8.47 -20.72
C ARG A 185 -9.77 -8.83 -20.32
N GLU A 186 -10.67 -7.86 -20.25
CA GLU A 186 -12.10 -8.11 -20.05
C GLU A 186 -12.78 -8.70 -21.29
N VAL A 187 -12.29 -8.38 -22.49
CA VAL A 187 -12.77 -8.95 -23.76
C VAL A 187 -12.12 -10.31 -24.02
N THR A 188 -10.79 -10.36 -24.03
CA THR A 188 -10.00 -11.55 -24.40
C THR A 188 -10.03 -12.66 -23.35
N LYS A 189 -10.33 -12.34 -22.09
CA LYS A 189 -10.19 -13.22 -20.91
C LYS A 189 -8.76 -13.75 -20.68
N ILE A 190 -7.77 -13.16 -21.34
CA ILE A 190 -6.36 -13.51 -21.14
C ILE A 190 -5.86 -12.73 -19.92
N HIS A 191 -5.53 -13.44 -18.84
CA HIS A 191 -5.11 -12.84 -17.56
C HIS A 191 -3.60 -12.98 -17.28
N SER A 192 -2.85 -13.53 -18.24
CA SER A 192 -1.40 -13.72 -18.19
C SER A 192 -0.68 -12.73 -19.13
N PRO A 193 0.56 -12.30 -18.82
CA PRO A 193 1.23 -12.42 -17.53
C PRO A 193 0.52 -11.59 -16.46
N VAL A 194 0.67 -11.93 -15.18
CA VAL A 194 0.16 -11.05 -14.12
C VAL A 194 1.00 -9.77 -14.08
N THR A 195 0.35 -8.60 -14.08
CA THR A 195 1.05 -7.30 -14.02
C THR A 195 0.86 -6.63 -12.67
N LEU A 196 1.88 -5.88 -12.24
CA LEU A 196 1.85 -4.98 -11.10
C LEU A 196 2.31 -3.59 -11.53
N ASP A 197 1.43 -2.60 -11.45
CA ASP A 197 1.79 -1.19 -11.62
C ASP A 197 1.97 -0.53 -10.25
N ILE A 198 3.12 0.11 -10.06
CA ILE A 198 3.44 0.91 -8.87
C ILE A 198 3.35 2.37 -9.28
N LEU A 199 2.41 3.10 -8.69
CA LEU A 199 2.07 4.47 -9.04
C LEU A 199 2.45 5.39 -7.87
N ASP A 200 3.58 6.07 -7.99
CA ASP A 200 4.06 7.00 -6.97
C ASP A 200 3.42 8.40 -7.10
N GLU A 201 3.31 9.09 -5.97
CA GLU A 201 2.70 10.42 -5.79
C GLU A 201 1.32 10.62 -6.47
N ILE A 202 0.54 9.55 -6.63
CA ILE A 202 -0.67 9.50 -7.48
C ILE A 202 -1.75 10.55 -7.09
N ASP A 203 -1.76 10.97 -5.82
CA ASP A 203 -2.68 12.00 -5.30
C ASP A 203 -2.50 13.37 -5.96
N THR A 204 -1.29 13.68 -6.41
CA THR A 204 -0.94 14.94 -7.09
C THR A 204 -1.20 14.89 -8.60
N GLN A 205 -1.44 13.70 -9.15
CA GLN A 205 -1.40 13.41 -10.58
C GLN A 205 -2.79 13.14 -11.18
N LEU A 206 -3.76 12.79 -10.34
CA LEU A 206 -5.15 12.56 -10.73
C LEU A 206 -5.99 13.84 -10.69
N GLU A 207 -6.42 14.31 -11.87
CA GLU A 207 -7.43 15.35 -11.96
C GLU A 207 -8.83 14.80 -11.61
N LYS A 208 -9.77 15.70 -11.28
CA LYS A 208 -11.15 15.31 -10.87
C LYS A 208 -11.86 14.46 -11.91
N GLU A 209 -11.56 14.70 -13.19
CA GLU A 209 -12.19 14.05 -14.34
C GLU A 209 -11.64 12.62 -14.56
N ASP A 210 -10.32 12.46 -14.48
CA ASP A 210 -9.63 11.16 -14.57
C ASP A 210 -10.00 10.24 -13.41
N LYS A 211 -10.20 10.79 -12.21
CA LYS A 211 -10.46 10.03 -10.98
C LYS A 211 -11.63 9.04 -11.11
N LYS A 212 -12.71 9.39 -11.80
CA LYS A 212 -13.86 8.47 -12.00
C LYS A 212 -13.48 7.24 -12.83
N GLN A 213 -12.60 7.42 -13.83
CA GLN A 213 -12.07 6.31 -14.62
C GLN A 213 -11.08 5.47 -13.79
N PHE A 214 -10.26 6.12 -12.97
CA PHE A 214 -9.31 5.46 -12.08
C PHE A 214 -9.98 4.60 -10.99
N LEU A 215 -11.06 5.08 -10.38
CA LEU A 215 -11.87 4.27 -9.45
C LEU A 215 -12.52 3.06 -10.16
N ASN A 216 -12.97 3.23 -11.41
CA ASN A 216 -13.48 2.13 -12.23
C ASN A 216 -12.41 1.05 -12.43
N LEU A 217 -11.18 1.45 -12.78
CA LEU A 217 -10.01 0.58 -12.88
C LEU A 217 -9.78 -0.22 -11.59
N ILE A 218 -9.62 0.45 -10.44
CA ILE A 218 -9.38 -0.18 -9.13
C ILE A 218 -10.43 -1.25 -8.82
N SER A 219 -11.70 -0.98 -9.09
CA SER A 219 -12.80 -1.90 -8.78
C SER A 219 -12.80 -3.19 -9.63
N ARG A 220 -12.13 -3.20 -10.79
CA ARG A 220 -12.23 -4.27 -11.81
C ARG A 220 -10.97 -5.11 -11.99
N ILE A 221 -9.77 -4.54 -11.81
CA ILE A 221 -8.48 -5.23 -12.02
C ILE A 221 -8.33 -6.55 -11.25
N ARG A 222 -9.03 -6.70 -10.12
CA ARG A 222 -8.96 -7.83 -9.18
C ARG A 222 -8.94 -9.20 -9.87
N HIS A 223 -9.77 -9.37 -10.89
CA HIS A 223 -9.98 -10.64 -11.60
C HIS A 223 -9.22 -10.76 -12.93
N LEU A 224 -8.46 -9.73 -13.32
CA LEU A 224 -7.88 -9.60 -14.67
C LEU A 224 -6.37 -9.89 -14.71
N GLY A 225 -5.82 -10.50 -13.67
CA GLY A 225 -4.37 -10.66 -13.53
C GLY A 225 -3.63 -9.32 -13.46
N MET A 226 -4.28 -8.28 -12.96
CA MET A 226 -3.69 -6.94 -12.80
C MET A 226 -3.68 -6.56 -11.32
N LYS A 227 -2.61 -5.88 -10.89
CA LYS A 227 -2.36 -5.45 -9.52
C LYS A 227 -1.88 -4.00 -9.51
N LEU A 228 -2.23 -3.26 -8.46
CA LEU A 228 -1.78 -1.88 -8.25
C LEU A 228 -1.17 -1.73 -6.86
N ILE A 229 -0.05 -1.02 -6.76
CA ILE A 229 0.40 -0.34 -5.54
C ILE A 229 0.26 1.15 -5.80
N LEU A 230 -0.54 1.83 -4.97
CA LEU A 230 -0.78 3.26 -5.03
C LEU A 230 -0.05 3.94 -3.88
N ILE A 231 0.77 4.95 -4.15
CA ILE A 231 1.49 5.70 -3.12
C ILE A 231 1.04 7.15 -3.19
N GLY A 232 0.73 7.73 -2.04
CA GLY A 232 0.29 9.12 -1.94
C GLY A 232 0.42 9.67 -0.53
N GLN A 233 0.24 10.97 -0.37
CA GLN A 233 0.55 11.64 0.89
C GLN A 233 -0.62 11.68 1.87
N ASN A 234 -1.86 11.51 1.38
CA ASN A 234 -3.03 11.91 2.17
C ASN A 234 -4.03 10.77 2.44
N PRO A 235 -4.32 10.45 3.72
CA PRO A 235 -5.40 9.55 4.10
C PRO A 235 -6.75 10.27 4.23
N LYS A 236 -6.81 11.61 4.09
CA LYS A 236 -8.04 12.39 4.26
C LYS A 236 -8.99 12.15 3.08
N VAL A 237 -10.12 11.56 3.42
CA VAL A 237 -11.26 11.33 2.54
C VAL A 237 -12.07 12.62 2.35
N GLY A 238 -12.46 12.96 1.11
CA GLY A 238 -13.24 14.18 0.84
C GLY A 238 -13.34 14.56 -0.64
N ARG A 239 -13.84 15.78 -0.93
CA ARG A 239 -14.26 16.29 -2.27
C ARG A 239 -13.24 16.16 -3.43
N ALA A 240 -11.97 15.88 -3.15
CA ALA A 240 -10.95 15.60 -4.17
C ALA A 240 -10.30 14.21 -4.03
N GLY A 241 -10.06 13.70 -2.81
CA GLY A 241 -9.40 12.40 -2.54
C GLY A 241 -10.33 11.18 -2.51
N PHE A 242 -9.77 9.98 -2.39
CA PHE A 242 -10.54 8.72 -2.29
C PHE A 242 -11.62 8.76 -1.22
N GLU A 243 -12.71 8.01 -1.40
CA GLU A 243 -13.72 7.80 -0.37
C GLU A 243 -13.39 6.62 0.56
N TRP A 244 -13.97 6.58 1.77
CA TRP A 244 -13.80 5.42 2.68
C TRP A 244 -14.35 4.12 2.05
N SER A 245 -15.40 4.25 1.23
CA SER A 245 -15.96 3.21 0.36
C SER A 245 -14.94 2.68 -0.66
N ASP A 246 -14.14 3.55 -1.28
CA ASP A 246 -13.03 3.16 -2.17
C ASP A 246 -11.94 2.42 -1.39
N MET A 247 -11.53 2.98 -0.24
CA MET A 247 -10.49 2.38 0.62
C MET A 247 -10.87 0.98 1.13
N ALA A 248 -12.17 0.71 1.36
CA ALA A 248 -12.67 -0.61 1.74
C ALA A 248 -12.47 -1.71 0.66
N GLN A 249 -12.14 -1.33 -0.58
CA GLN A 249 -11.77 -2.26 -1.64
C GLN A 249 -10.27 -2.59 -1.70
N MET A 250 -9.43 -1.79 -1.05
CA MET A 250 -7.97 -1.85 -1.10
C MET A 250 -7.37 -2.44 0.19
N ILE A 251 -6.10 -2.81 0.17
CA ILE A 251 -5.30 -3.00 1.39
C ILE A 251 -4.63 -1.66 1.69
N ALA A 252 -4.86 -1.09 2.87
CA ALA A 252 -4.34 0.22 3.22
C ALA A 252 -3.18 0.13 4.22
N PHE A 253 -2.06 0.78 3.91
CA PHE A 253 -0.96 1.04 4.84
C PHE A 253 -0.97 2.54 5.16
N TYR A 254 -1.11 2.87 6.44
CA TYR A 254 -1.02 4.23 6.95
C TYR A 254 0.28 4.35 7.75
N GLN A 255 1.27 5.07 7.24
CA GLN A 255 2.54 5.32 7.93
C GLN A 255 2.40 6.43 8.96
N GLY A 256 3.16 6.35 10.05
CA GLY A 256 3.37 7.43 11.02
C GLY A 256 2.11 8.26 11.31
N SER A 257 2.19 9.56 11.03
CA SER A 257 1.11 10.53 11.27
C SER A 257 -0.22 10.18 10.59
N CYS A 258 -0.18 9.50 9.44
CA CYS A 258 -1.36 9.08 8.69
C CYS A 258 -2.14 7.95 9.38
N ALA A 259 -1.48 7.15 10.23
CA ALA A 259 -2.17 6.15 11.04
C ALA A 259 -3.11 6.80 12.06
N LEU A 260 -2.64 7.83 12.76
CA LEU A 260 -3.45 8.61 13.70
C LEU A 260 -4.66 9.26 13.00
N ASP A 261 -4.45 9.82 11.81
CA ASP A 261 -5.50 10.46 11.04
C ASP A 261 -6.55 9.44 10.54
N ALA A 262 -6.12 8.23 10.18
CA ALA A 262 -7.00 7.13 9.84
C ALA A 262 -7.80 6.62 11.05
N ILE A 263 -7.17 6.38 12.20
CA ILE A 263 -7.84 5.91 13.42
C ILE A 263 -8.95 6.89 13.87
N LYS A 264 -8.73 8.19 13.71
CA LYS A 264 -9.70 9.22 14.09
C LYS A 264 -10.92 9.31 13.16
N LYS A 265 -10.78 8.91 11.89
CA LYS A 265 -11.73 9.27 10.80
C LYS A 265 -12.29 8.09 9.99
N ASN A 266 -11.65 6.92 10.02
CA ASN A 266 -12.05 5.76 9.25
C ASN A 266 -13.15 4.97 9.98
N PRO A 267 -14.39 4.89 9.44
CA PRO A 267 -15.49 4.19 10.12
C PRO A 267 -15.22 2.70 10.40
N ALA A 268 -14.35 2.06 9.61
CA ALA A 268 -13.96 0.66 9.82
C ALA A 268 -13.07 0.45 11.06
N LEU A 269 -12.52 1.52 11.64
CA LEU A 269 -11.67 1.48 12.83
C LEU A 269 -12.39 1.93 14.12
N GLU A 270 -13.60 2.48 14.02
CA GLU A 270 -14.30 3.13 15.14
C GLU A 270 -14.45 2.22 16.36
N LEU A 271 -14.82 0.95 16.16
CA LEU A 271 -14.96 -0.06 17.24
C LEU A 271 -13.65 -0.38 18.00
N LYS A 272 -12.50 0.05 17.48
CA LYS A 272 -11.17 -0.18 18.08
C LYS A 272 -10.40 1.11 18.34
N LYS A 273 -11.04 2.25 18.12
CA LYS A 273 -10.44 3.58 18.10
C LYS A 273 -9.63 3.88 19.35
N ASP A 274 -10.21 3.72 20.54
CA ASP A 274 -9.54 4.06 21.80
C ASP A 274 -8.30 3.18 22.05
N ILE A 275 -8.39 1.89 21.73
CA ILE A 275 -7.27 0.94 21.83
C ILE A 275 -6.17 1.32 20.83
N LEU A 276 -6.55 1.62 19.58
CA LEU A 276 -5.60 2.01 18.53
C LEU A 276 -4.97 3.38 18.81
N LEU A 277 -5.69 4.34 19.39
CA LEU A 277 -5.14 5.63 19.81
C LEU A 277 -4.14 5.47 20.95
N LYS A 278 -4.45 4.63 21.95
CA LYS A 278 -3.51 4.30 23.02
C LYS A 278 -2.24 3.65 22.46
N GLN A 279 -2.40 2.62 21.63
CA GLN A 279 -1.27 1.93 20.97
C GLN A 279 -0.46 2.88 20.08
N TYR A 280 -1.11 3.79 19.34
CA TYR A 280 -0.42 4.79 18.54
C TYR A 280 0.48 5.66 19.40
N ASN A 281 -0.01 6.21 20.52
CA ASN A 281 0.78 7.06 21.41
C ASN A 281 1.94 6.29 22.06
N GLU A 282 1.72 5.01 22.42
CA GLU A 282 2.75 4.12 22.95
C GLU A 282 3.86 3.86 21.90
N ILE A 283 3.48 3.50 20.67
CA ILE A 283 4.41 3.23 19.57
C ILE A 283 5.13 4.52 19.16
N SER A 284 4.42 5.62 18.91
CA SER A 284 5.02 6.87 18.41
C SER A 284 6.05 7.41 19.39
N SER A 285 5.78 7.38 20.69
CA SER A 285 6.73 7.83 21.72
C SER A 285 8.04 7.03 21.70
N VAL A 286 7.99 5.71 21.43
CA VAL A 286 9.22 4.89 21.35
C VAL A 286 9.97 5.13 20.03
N PHE A 287 9.26 5.33 18.91
CA PHE A 287 9.91 5.63 17.63
C PHE A 287 10.50 7.04 17.59
N GLU A 288 9.84 8.03 18.20
CA GLU A 288 10.42 9.37 18.47
C GLU A 288 11.70 9.25 19.33
N ALA A 289 11.71 8.36 20.33
CA ALA A 289 12.90 8.05 21.13
C ALA A 289 14.05 7.39 20.34
N LYS A 290 13.73 6.40 19.50
CA LYS A 290 14.74 5.73 18.65
C LYS A 290 15.34 6.70 17.62
N ASN A 291 14.55 7.64 17.09
CA ASN A 291 14.95 8.49 15.97
C ASN A 291 15.57 9.85 16.36
N GLU A 292 15.61 10.23 17.65
CA GLU A 292 16.09 11.57 18.09
C GLU A 292 17.51 11.90 17.61
N TRP A 293 18.37 10.89 17.47
CA TRP A 293 19.80 11.03 17.14
C TRP A 293 20.20 10.25 15.87
N LEU A 294 19.23 9.87 15.04
CA LEU A 294 19.48 9.12 13.81
C LEU A 294 19.35 10.00 12.56
N ASP A 295 20.34 9.87 11.68
CA ASP A 295 20.29 10.38 10.31
C ASP A 295 19.04 9.87 9.57
N ASP A 296 18.51 10.63 8.61
CA ASP A 296 17.24 10.31 7.94
C ASP A 296 17.20 8.90 7.31
N ASN A 297 18.30 8.42 6.73
CA ASN A 297 18.38 7.07 6.15
C ASN A 297 18.36 5.93 7.17
N LYS A 298 18.70 6.22 8.44
CA LYS A 298 18.73 5.25 9.55
C LYS A 298 17.47 5.26 10.40
N LYS A 299 16.50 6.14 10.12
CA LYS A 299 15.28 6.27 10.93
C LYS A 299 14.44 4.99 10.89
N HIS A 300 13.97 4.60 12.08
CA HIS A 300 12.97 3.57 12.25
C HIS A 300 11.60 4.11 11.86
N TYR A 301 10.82 3.34 11.10
CA TYR A 301 9.48 3.74 10.68
C TYR A 301 8.43 2.72 11.14
N PHE A 302 7.23 3.20 11.44
CA PHE A 302 6.09 2.36 11.82
C PHE A 302 4.83 2.77 11.08
N GLY A 303 3.89 1.84 10.99
CA GLY A 303 2.58 2.13 10.42
C GLY A 303 1.49 1.14 10.85
N LEU A 304 0.27 1.44 10.40
CA LEU A 304 -0.92 0.63 10.59
C LEU A 304 -1.36 0.02 9.26
N CYS A 305 -1.42 -1.30 9.17
CA CYS A 305 -1.98 -2.01 8.02
C CYS A 305 -3.44 -2.36 8.31
N VAL A 306 -4.33 -1.97 7.40
CA VAL A 306 -5.76 -2.24 7.44
C VAL A 306 -6.14 -3.05 6.20
N ILE A 307 -6.40 -4.34 6.42
CA ILE A 307 -6.95 -5.24 5.40
C ILE A 307 -8.47 -5.34 5.66
N PRO A 308 -9.34 -4.94 4.71
CA PRO A 308 -10.77 -4.89 4.96
C PRO A 308 -11.34 -6.28 5.29
N GLY A 309 -12.04 -6.38 6.42
CA GLY A 309 -12.54 -7.63 6.99
C GLY A 309 -11.57 -8.34 7.95
N LYS A 310 -10.44 -7.72 8.30
CA LYS A 310 -9.48 -8.22 9.29
C LYS A 310 -9.20 -7.20 10.38
N ASN A 311 -8.58 -7.66 11.46
CA ASN A 311 -8.04 -6.78 12.49
C ASN A 311 -6.93 -5.89 11.90
N PRO A 312 -6.87 -4.60 12.26
CA PRO A 312 -5.72 -3.73 11.98
C PRO A 312 -4.46 -4.28 12.63
N GLN A 313 -3.30 -4.07 11.99
CA GLN A 313 -2.02 -4.59 12.42
C GLN A 313 -0.96 -3.50 12.39
N TRP A 314 -0.39 -3.16 13.55
CA TRP A 314 0.82 -2.34 13.63
C TRP A 314 2.03 -3.12 13.11
N TYR A 315 3.02 -2.42 12.59
CA TYR A 315 4.30 -2.98 12.17
C TYR A 315 5.41 -1.92 12.25
N GLU A 316 6.64 -2.40 12.39
CA GLU A 316 7.88 -1.66 12.15
C GLU A 316 8.37 -2.00 10.74
N LEU A 317 8.95 -1.04 10.03
CA LEU A 317 9.70 -1.27 8.79
C LEU A 317 11.18 -1.49 9.13
N PRO A 318 11.91 -2.30 8.33
CA PRO A 318 13.37 -2.33 8.43
C PRO A 318 13.97 -0.98 8.05
N VAL A 319 15.25 -0.78 8.35
CA VAL A 319 15.98 0.42 7.95
C VAL A 319 16.08 0.46 6.42
N ALA A 320 16.04 1.66 5.82
CA ALA A 320 15.97 1.79 4.35
C ALA A 320 17.14 1.08 3.63
N ASP A 321 18.34 1.22 4.19
CA ASP A 321 19.58 0.63 3.67
C ASP A 321 19.63 -0.91 3.78
N GLU A 322 18.75 -1.53 4.58
CA GLU A 322 18.62 -3.00 4.71
C GLU A 322 17.71 -3.60 3.61
N ILE A 323 17.06 -2.77 2.79
CA ILE A 323 16.10 -3.24 1.77
C ILE A 323 16.78 -3.40 0.41
N GLU A 324 17.30 -4.59 0.18
CA GLU A 324 17.78 -5.01 -1.14
C GLU A 324 16.62 -5.34 -2.09
N ILE A 325 16.72 -4.86 -3.33
CA ILE A 325 15.89 -5.27 -4.48
C ILE A 325 16.89 -5.63 -5.59
N ASP A 326 16.85 -6.86 -6.09
CA ASP A 326 17.73 -7.28 -7.18
C ASP A 326 17.34 -6.57 -8.48
N GLY A 327 18.07 -5.51 -8.83
CA GLY A 327 17.84 -4.73 -10.04
C GLY A 327 18.07 -5.48 -11.36
N LYS A 328 18.61 -6.71 -11.34
CA LYS A 328 18.81 -7.54 -12.55
C LYS A 328 17.60 -8.41 -12.91
N LEU A 329 16.50 -8.28 -12.16
CA LEU A 329 15.29 -9.05 -12.38
C LEU A 329 14.58 -8.68 -13.68
N THR A 330 14.58 -9.60 -14.65
CA THR A 330 13.90 -9.52 -15.95
C THR A 330 12.39 -9.31 -15.91
N VAL A 331 11.80 -9.27 -14.72
CA VAL A 331 10.38 -8.97 -14.48
C VAL A 331 10.09 -7.47 -14.27
N ILE A 332 11.10 -6.63 -14.04
CA ILE A 332 10.92 -5.18 -13.94
C ILE A 332 11.04 -4.57 -15.34
N GLY A 333 9.96 -3.96 -15.81
CA GLY A 333 9.89 -3.36 -17.15
C GLY A 333 10.61 -2.02 -17.25
N GLU A 334 11.43 -1.85 -18.29
CA GLU A 334 12.03 -0.56 -18.65
C GLU A 334 11.11 0.28 -19.55
N SER A 335 10.14 -0.35 -20.22
CA SER A 335 9.22 0.28 -21.16
C SER A 335 7.79 -0.24 -21.00
N PHE A 336 6.83 0.47 -21.59
CA PHE A 336 5.42 0.07 -21.56
C PHE A 336 4.67 0.44 -22.83
N GLU A 337 4.41 -0.60 -23.61
CA GLU A 337 3.47 -0.58 -24.72
C GLU A 337 2.34 -1.57 -24.44
N VAL A 338 1.16 -1.27 -24.99
CA VAL A 338 0.02 -2.19 -24.99
C VAL A 338 -0.39 -2.37 -26.43
N THR A 339 -0.01 -3.51 -27.01
CA THR A 339 -0.54 -3.95 -28.30
C THR A 339 -1.99 -4.37 -28.08
N VAL A 340 -2.92 -3.41 -28.16
CA VAL A 340 -4.36 -3.70 -28.07
C VAL A 340 -4.77 -4.46 -29.33
N SER A 341 -5.59 -5.50 -29.17
CA SER A 341 -6.04 -6.46 -30.19
C SER A 341 -6.99 -5.88 -31.25
N ASN A 342 -6.79 -4.63 -31.68
CA ASN A 342 -7.69 -3.90 -32.58
C ASN A 342 -7.72 -4.42 -34.02
N SER A 343 -6.77 -5.27 -34.44
CA SER A 343 -6.72 -5.84 -35.79
C SER A 343 -8.01 -6.60 -36.16
N GLN A 344 -8.53 -7.42 -35.25
CA GLN A 344 -9.78 -8.16 -35.47
C GLN A 344 -11.03 -7.27 -35.54
N PHE A 345 -10.97 -6.04 -34.98
CA PHE A 345 -12.12 -5.12 -35.03
C PHE A 345 -12.18 -4.33 -36.35
N VAL A 346 -11.02 -3.98 -36.92
CA VAL A 346 -10.94 -3.24 -38.19
C VAL A 346 -11.14 -4.16 -39.40
N GLU A 347 -10.56 -5.36 -39.38
CA GLU A 347 -10.76 -6.34 -40.47
C GLU A 347 -12.23 -6.79 -40.55
N GLY A 348 -12.89 -7.04 -39.40
CA GLY A 348 -14.30 -7.43 -39.36
C GLY A 348 -15.27 -6.39 -39.95
N GLN A 349 -15.00 -5.08 -39.77
CA GLN A 349 -15.85 -4.03 -40.37
C GLN A 349 -15.52 -3.77 -41.85
N ASN A 350 -14.27 -3.92 -42.26
CA ASN A 350 -13.88 -3.75 -43.66
C ASN A 350 -14.33 -4.95 -44.53
N SER A 351 -14.37 -6.17 -43.99
CA SER A 351 -14.96 -7.33 -44.66
C SER A 351 -16.47 -7.25 -44.85
N ALA A 352 -17.17 -6.40 -44.09
CA ALA A 352 -18.63 -6.21 -44.15
C ALA A 352 -19.09 -5.12 -45.15
N LYS A 353 -18.15 -4.46 -45.85
CA LYS A 353 -18.45 -3.41 -46.84
C LYS A 353 -17.72 -3.61 -48.18
N ALA A 354 -17.84 -4.82 -48.74
CA ALA A 354 -17.54 -5.06 -50.16
C ALA A 354 -18.84 -5.08 -50.98
N PRO A 355 -19.09 -4.10 -51.88
CA PRO A 355 -20.10 -4.27 -52.93
C PRO A 355 -19.63 -5.33 -53.94
N PRO A 356 -20.54 -5.99 -54.68
CA PRO A 356 -20.19 -7.13 -55.53
C PRO A 356 -19.30 -6.75 -56.71
N SER A 357 -18.39 -7.66 -57.04
CA SER A 357 -17.44 -7.57 -58.15
C SER A 357 -18.11 -7.51 -59.53
N VAL A 358 -17.66 -6.57 -60.37
CA VAL A 358 -17.87 -6.59 -61.83
C VAL A 358 -16.49 -6.53 -62.52
N VAL A 359 -16.40 -7.14 -63.70
CA VAL A 359 -15.17 -7.68 -64.31
C VAL A 359 -14.52 -6.74 -65.34
N ALA A 360 -13.18 -6.64 -65.29
CA ALA A 360 -12.22 -6.18 -66.33
C ALA A 360 -12.36 -4.72 -66.86
N GLN A 361 -11.30 -3.98 -67.20
CA GLN A 361 -10.14 -4.32 -68.05
C GLN A 361 -8.85 -3.55 -67.71
N SER A 362 -7.74 -3.83 -68.42
CA SER A 362 -6.37 -3.37 -68.13
C SER A 362 -5.96 -2.05 -68.81
N ARG A 363 -5.00 -1.31 -68.22
CA ARG A 363 -3.68 -1.00 -68.85
C ARG A 363 -2.73 -0.15 -67.96
N GLN A 364 -1.46 -0.60 -67.92
CA GLN A 364 -0.19 0.15 -67.86
C GLN A 364 0.10 1.22 -66.76
N ALA A 365 1.31 1.08 -66.18
CA ALA A 365 2.03 2.04 -65.33
C ALA A 365 3.09 2.82 -66.19
N PRO A 366 4.12 3.53 -65.67
CA PRO A 366 4.45 3.93 -64.27
C PRO A 366 4.96 5.39 -64.11
N LYS A 367 5.32 5.84 -62.88
CA LYS A 367 6.58 6.59 -62.59
C LYS A 367 6.83 6.93 -61.10
N THR A 368 8.10 6.74 -60.67
CA THR A 368 8.89 7.43 -59.61
C THR A 368 8.32 7.58 -58.18
N ALA A 369 8.87 6.86 -57.18
CA ALA A 369 9.99 7.24 -56.27
C ALA A 369 9.54 8.14 -55.07
N LYS A 370 9.97 7.93 -53.82
CA LYS A 370 11.28 7.46 -53.30
C LYS A 370 11.20 6.38 -52.20
N THR A 371 12.34 5.73 -51.98
CA THR A 371 12.67 4.80 -50.89
C THR A 371 13.44 5.51 -49.77
N GLU A 372 13.25 5.11 -48.51
CA GLU A 372 14.28 5.20 -47.46
C GLU A 372 14.33 3.91 -46.61
N THR A 373 15.54 3.56 -46.18
CA THR A 373 15.99 2.29 -45.55
C THR A 373 17.11 2.61 -44.54
N ILE A 374 17.53 1.75 -43.60
CA ILE A 374 17.35 0.30 -43.38
C ILE A 374 17.24 0.04 -41.85
N THR A 375 16.97 -1.15 -41.29
CA THR A 375 17.99 -2.18 -40.97
C THR A 375 17.33 -3.43 -40.34
N GLN A 376 17.82 -4.62 -40.70
CA GLN A 376 17.57 -5.91 -40.01
C GLN A 376 18.88 -6.44 -39.40
N GLN A 377 18.79 -7.40 -38.47
CA GLN A 377 19.62 -8.62 -38.26
C GLN A 377 19.84 -8.90 -36.76
N TRP A 378 19.22 -9.93 -36.15
CA TRP A 378 19.35 -11.41 -36.30
C TRP A 378 20.43 -12.00 -35.38
N LEU A 379 20.08 -12.98 -34.51
CA LEU A 379 20.69 -14.35 -34.47
C LEU A 379 20.14 -15.26 -33.35
N THR A 380 19.57 -16.40 -33.78
CA THR A 380 19.62 -17.79 -33.24
C THR A 380 19.69 -18.12 -31.74
N VAL A 381 18.89 -19.13 -31.35
CA VAL A 381 19.30 -20.21 -30.44
C VAL A 381 18.98 -21.59 -31.05
N ASN A 382 19.98 -22.48 -31.08
CA ASN A 382 19.82 -23.89 -31.40
C ASN A 382 19.44 -24.70 -30.16
N THR A 383 18.62 -25.76 -30.31
CA THR A 383 18.76 -26.99 -29.50
C THR A 383 18.11 -28.20 -30.17
N ALA A 384 18.78 -29.34 -30.10
CA ALA A 384 18.29 -30.65 -30.57
C ALA A 384 17.45 -31.36 -29.47
N PRO A 385 16.64 -32.39 -29.78
CA PRO A 385 15.70 -33.00 -28.84
C PRO A 385 16.38 -34.02 -27.90
N PRO A 386 15.73 -34.40 -26.78
CA PRO A 386 15.20 -35.77 -26.73
C PRO A 386 13.91 -36.00 -25.91
N SER A 387 13.41 -37.24 -26.02
CA SER A 387 12.54 -37.97 -25.07
C SER A 387 11.10 -37.48 -24.85
N VAL A 388 10.20 -38.08 -25.63
CA VAL A 388 8.80 -38.30 -25.26
C VAL A 388 8.72 -39.34 -24.14
N ILE A 389 7.98 -39.07 -23.07
CA ILE A 389 7.39 -40.09 -22.18
C ILE A 389 5.87 -39.84 -22.16
N PRO A 390 5.04 -40.83 -22.50
CA PRO A 390 3.59 -40.63 -22.55
C PRO A 390 2.97 -40.74 -21.16
N TYR A 391 2.10 -39.79 -20.79
CA TYR A 391 1.16 -39.99 -19.69
C TYR A 391 -0.23 -40.24 -20.25
N VAL A 392 -0.76 -41.45 -19.98
CA VAL A 392 -2.09 -41.91 -20.42
C VAL A 392 -3.01 -42.01 -19.20
N GLY A 393 -4.26 -41.58 -19.36
CA GLY A 393 -5.31 -41.67 -18.35
C GLY A 393 -5.67 -40.30 -17.74
N GLY A 394 -6.84 -39.70 -17.96
CA GLY A 394 -8.04 -40.17 -18.67
C GLY A 394 -9.25 -40.19 -17.75
N ASN A 395 -10.06 -39.12 -17.78
CA ASN A 395 -11.46 -39.15 -17.31
C ASN A 395 -12.26 -37.92 -17.78
N THR A 396 -12.43 -37.77 -19.09
CA THR A 396 -13.42 -36.83 -19.66
C THR A 396 -14.82 -37.43 -19.59
N LYS A 397 -15.58 -37.08 -18.54
CA LYS A 397 -17.05 -37.24 -18.59
C LYS A 397 -17.63 -36.14 -19.47
N SER A 398 -18.08 -36.49 -20.67
CA SER A 398 -18.90 -35.62 -21.49
C SER A 398 -20.20 -35.29 -20.74
N ARG A 399 -20.46 -34.00 -20.51
CA ARG A 399 -21.79 -33.52 -20.12
C ARG A 399 -22.48 -33.01 -21.37
N HIS A 400 -23.42 -33.78 -21.90
CA HIS A 400 -24.47 -33.23 -22.74
C HIS A 400 -25.28 -32.27 -21.88
N THR A 401 -25.08 -30.97 -22.04
CA THR A 401 -25.85 -29.93 -21.35
C THR A 401 -27.11 -29.63 -22.15
N ALA A 402 -28.16 -30.41 -21.90
CA ALA A 402 -29.47 -30.17 -22.49
C ALA A 402 -29.98 -28.76 -22.15
N LYS A 403 -30.54 -28.07 -23.14
CA LYS A 403 -30.82 -26.62 -23.06
C LYS A 403 -32.25 -26.38 -22.59
N THR A 404 -32.42 -25.70 -21.46
CA THR A 404 -33.74 -25.32 -20.95
C THR A 404 -34.30 -24.15 -21.75
N ILE A 405 -35.45 -24.36 -22.42
CA ILE A 405 -36.13 -23.40 -23.29
C ILE A 405 -37.55 -23.09 -22.81
N CYS A 406 -38.15 -21.99 -23.28
CA CYS A 406 -39.55 -21.66 -22.99
C CYS A 406 -40.48 -22.28 -24.02
N LYS A 407 -41.52 -23.01 -23.57
CA LYS A 407 -42.51 -23.63 -24.48
C LYS A 407 -43.23 -22.64 -25.41
N LYS A 408 -43.31 -21.36 -25.04
CA LYS A 408 -43.92 -20.30 -25.88
C LYS A 408 -42.91 -19.54 -26.75
N HIS A 409 -41.62 -19.61 -26.42
CA HIS A 409 -40.55 -18.84 -27.06
C HIS A 409 -39.26 -19.68 -27.07
N PRO A 410 -39.18 -20.77 -27.86
CA PRO A 410 -38.05 -21.70 -27.83
C PRO A 410 -36.73 -21.01 -28.19
N ASN A 411 -36.77 -20.10 -29.17
CA ASN A 411 -35.60 -19.40 -29.72
C ASN A 411 -35.08 -18.25 -28.83
N VAL A 412 -35.63 -18.04 -27.63
CA VAL A 412 -35.25 -16.94 -26.74
C VAL A 412 -34.45 -17.46 -25.55
N GLU A 413 -33.24 -16.93 -25.37
CA GLU A 413 -32.37 -17.30 -24.25
C GLU A 413 -32.97 -16.90 -22.90
N LEU A 414 -32.98 -17.86 -21.96
CA LEU A 414 -33.58 -17.68 -20.64
C LEU A 414 -32.54 -17.25 -19.62
N SER A 415 -32.85 -16.22 -18.84
CA SER A 415 -31.98 -15.79 -17.74
C SER A 415 -32.42 -16.44 -16.42
N GLN A 416 -31.51 -17.19 -15.78
CA GLN A 416 -31.77 -17.72 -14.43
C GLN A 416 -31.59 -16.60 -13.38
N ARG A 417 -32.56 -16.46 -12.48
CA ARG A 417 -32.53 -15.47 -11.39
C ARG A 417 -32.03 -16.11 -10.09
N LYS A 418 -31.72 -15.29 -9.09
CA LYS A 418 -31.18 -15.72 -7.79
C LYS A 418 -32.09 -16.69 -7.01
N ASP A 419 -33.38 -16.75 -7.35
CA ASP A 419 -34.37 -17.71 -6.81
C ASP A 419 -34.38 -19.06 -7.56
N GLY A 420 -33.41 -19.30 -8.45
CA GLY A 420 -33.27 -20.51 -9.27
C GLY A 420 -34.24 -20.57 -10.46
N ARG A 421 -35.19 -19.64 -10.59
CA ARG A 421 -36.21 -19.65 -11.65
C ARG A 421 -35.72 -18.96 -12.92
N TYR A 422 -36.21 -19.42 -14.06
CA TYR A 422 -35.92 -18.82 -15.36
C TYR A 422 -36.89 -17.67 -15.68
N TYR A 423 -36.35 -16.58 -16.22
CA TYR A 423 -37.11 -15.45 -16.75
C TYR A 423 -37.06 -15.45 -18.27
N CYS A 424 -38.22 -15.39 -18.91
CA CYS A 424 -38.35 -15.34 -20.36
C CYS A 424 -38.62 -13.90 -20.84
N PRO A 425 -37.74 -13.31 -21.65
CA PRO A 425 -37.96 -11.99 -22.25
C PRO A 425 -39.27 -11.88 -23.05
N GLY A 426 -39.59 -12.88 -23.88
CA GLY A 426 -40.82 -12.91 -24.69
C GLY A 426 -42.11 -12.90 -23.85
N CYS A 427 -42.21 -13.78 -22.85
CA CYS A 427 -43.34 -13.80 -21.92
C CYS A 427 -43.34 -12.65 -20.89
N LYS A 428 -42.26 -11.85 -20.82
CA LYS A 428 -41.99 -10.81 -19.81
C LYS A 428 -42.16 -11.24 -18.33
N LYS A 429 -42.19 -12.55 -18.04
CA LYS A 429 -42.45 -13.12 -16.70
C LYS A 429 -41.45 -14.21 -16.30
N ARG A 430 -41.43 -14.54 -15.01
CA ARG A 430 -40.77 -15.75 -14.49
C ARG A 430 -41.60 -16.97 -14.87
N LEU A 431 -40.96 -18.02 -15.36
CA LEU A 431 -41.61 -19.25 -15.79
C LEU A 431 -41.73 -20.24 -14.63
N ARG A 432 -42.84 -20.99 -14.61
CA ARG A 432 -43.01 -22.18 -13.78
C ARG A 432 -42.37 -23.40 -14.45
N LYS A 433 -42.15 -24.50 -13.70
CA LYS A 433 -41.45 -25.70 -14.18
C LYS A 433 -42.18 -26.38 -15.36
N ASP A 434 -43.51 -26.29 -15.38
CA ASP A 434 -44.41 -26.76 -16.43
C ASP A 434 -44.38 -25.90 -17.71
N GLU A 435 -43.91 -24.65 -17.63
CA GLU A 435 -43.78 -23.72 -18.78
C GLU A 435 -42.43 -23.84 -19.51
N LEU A 436 -41.53 -24.68 -18.98
CA LEU A 436 -40.21 -24.98 -19.53
C LEU A 436 -40.23 -26.30 -20.31
N ALA A 437 -39.42 -26.38 -21.35
CA ALA A 437 -39.05 -27.62 -22.02
C ALA A 437 -37.51 -27.75 -21.99
N VAL A 438 -37.03 -28.96 -22.23
CA VAL A 438 -35.61 -29.25 -22.37
C VAL A 438 -35.40 -29.71 -23.81
N GLU A 439 -34.48 -29.04 -24.49
CA GLU A 439 -34.09 -29.37 -25.85
C GLU A 439 -32.73 -30.08 -25.78
N ASP A 440 -32.72 -31.35 -26.18
CA ASP A 440 -31.50 -32.13 -26.30
C ASP A 440 -30.76 -31.68 -27.56
N ILE A 441 -29.54 -31.15 -27.38
CA ILE A 441 -28.66 -30.79 -28.48
C ILE A 441 -28.00 -32.08 -28.98
N ILE A 442 -28.46 -32.54 -30.15
CA ILE A 442 -27.89 -33.67 -30.91
C ILE A 442 -26.60 -33.20 -31.61
#